data_AF-A0A7W7CTL5-F1
#
_entry.id   AF-A0A7W7CTL5-F1
#
_cell.length_a   1.000
_cell.length_b   1.000
_cell.length_c   1.000
_cell.angle_alpha   90.00
_cell.angle_beta   90.00
_cell.angle_gamma   90.00
#
_symmetry.space_group_name_H-M   'P 1'
#
loop_
_entity.id
_entity.type
_entity.pdbx_description
1 polymer ?
#
loop_
_entity_poly.entity_id
_entity_poly.type
_entity_poly.pdbx_seq_one_letter_code
_entity_poly.pdbx_strand_id
1 'polypeptide(L)' 'MTNQPHSGTKPHLTLLAAECSTGTCPTVYRTDRETVLVQGYIVSAADAGLDLPPGEQLVEIPLGLLATAAANSTI' A
#
# COMPACT_ATOMS: atom_id res chain seq x y z
N MET A 1 -9.86 -13.70 -12.06
CA MET A 1 -9.78 -12.78 -13.21
C MET A 1 -8.61 -11.87 -12.92
N THR A 2 -7.56 -12.00 -13.73
CA THR A 2 -6.19 -11.59 -13.42
C THR A 2 -6.02 -10.09 -13.54
N ASN A 3 -5.47 -9.46 -12.48
CA ASN A 3 -5.04 -8.07 -12.51
C ASN A 3 -4.05 -7.91 -13.68
N GLN A 4 -4.44 -7.18 -14.72
CA GLN A 4 -3.60 -7.00 -15.91
C GLN A 4 -2.32 -6.27 -15.51
N PRO A 5 -1.13 -6.77 -15.87
CA PRO A 5 0.10 -6.04 -15.61
C PRO A 5 0.08 -4.77 -16.44
N HIS A 6 0.18 -3.61 -15.80
CA HIS A 6 0.44 -2.35 -16.50
C HIS A 6 1.66 -2.57 -17.42
N SER A 7 1.47 -2.47 -18.74
CA SER A 7 2.47 -2.71 -19.78
C SER A 7 3.52 -1.58 -19.86
N GLY A 8 4.06 -1.17 -18.71
CA GLY A 8 4.99 -0.06 -18.59
C GLY A 8 6.10 -0.38 -17.60
N THR A 9 7.25 0.24 -17.80
CA THR A 9 8.42 0.20 -16.93
C THR A 9 8.03 0.15 -15.45
N LYS A 10 8.65 -0.76 -14.68
CA LYS A 10 8.44 -0.86 -13.23
C LYS A 10 8.66 0.52 -12.59
N PRO A 11 7.77 0.99 -11.69
CA PRO A 11 7.99 2.28 -11.04
C PRO A 11 9.27 2.24 -10.21
N HIS A 12 10.01 3.34 -10.20
CA HIS A 12 11.06 3.52 -9.20
C HIS A 12 10.44 3.75 -7.82
N LEU A 13 10.94 3.03 -6.82
CA LEU A 13 10.38 3.04 -5.46
C LEU A 13 11.35 3.70 -4.48
N THR A 14 10.85 4.61 -3.66
CA THR A 14 11.52 5.13 -2.47
C THR A 14 10.79 4.62 -1.24
N LEU A 15 11.52 4.05 -0.27
CA LEU A 15 10.94 3.62 0.99
C LEU A 15 10.53 4.86 1.82
N LEU A 16 9.27 4.94 2.23
CA LEU A 16 8.78 6.00 3.12
C LEU A 16 8.77 5.54 4.58
N ALA A 17 8.25 4.35 4.85
CA ALA A 17 8.26 3.76 6.19
C ALA A 17 8.07 2.24 6.10
N ALA A 18 8.65 1.52 7.05
CA ALA A 18 8.42 0.10 7.27
C ALA A 18 8.33 -0.17 8.78
N GLU A 19 7.45 -1.06 9.18
CA GLU A 19 7.32 -1.52 10.56
C GLU A 19 7.32 -3.04 10.54
N CYS A 20 8.30 -3.65 11.20
CA CYS A 20 8.37 -5.10 11.31
C CYS A 20 7.87 -5.51 12.70
N SER A 21 6.65 -6.03 12.75
CA SER A 21 6.08 -6.69 13.92
C SER A 21 5.97 -8.20 13.64
N THR A 22 5.62 -9.01 14.66
CA THR A 22 5.52 -10.47 14.51
C THR A 22 4.52 -10.85 13.42
N GLY A 23 5.02 -11.33 12.28
CA GLY A 23 4.22 -11.99 11.24
C GLY A 23 4.36 -11.37 9.85
N THR A 24 4.42 -10.03 9.75
CA THR A 24 4.67 -9.31 8.48
C THR A 24 5.39 -7.97 8.74
N CYS A 25 6.02 -7.44 7.70
CA CYS A 25 6.56 -6.08 7.69
C CYS A 25 5.72 -5.20 6.76
N PRO A 26 4.59 -4.63 7.21
CA PRO A 26 3.88 -3.62 6.42
C PRO A 26 4.81 -2.47 6.04
N THR A 27 4.70 -2.00 4.80
CA THR A 27 5.64 -1.06 4.19
C THR A 27 4.92 -0.10 3.25
N VAL A 28 5.30 1.18 3.29
CA VAL A 28 4.80 2.20 2.37
C VAL A 28 5.94 2.70 1.49
N TYR A 29 5.73 2.68 0.18
CA TYR A 29 6.68 3.16 -0.82
C TYR A 29 6.10 4.35 -1.57
N ARG A 30 6.91 5.36 -1.87
CA ARG A 30 6.59 6.37 -2.88
C ARG A 30 7.07 5.88 -4.24
N THR A 31 6.24 6.07 -5.26
CA THR A 31 6.62 5.85 -6.66
C THR A 31 7.15 7.15 -7.28
N ASP A 32 7.86 7.02 -8.39
CA ASP A 32 8.24 8.12 -9.29
C ASP A 32 7.05 8.79 -10.01
N ARG A 33 5.81 8.38 -9.71
CA ARG A 33 4.58 8.89 -10.31
C ARG A 33 3.75 9.70 -9.32
N GLU A 34 4.37 10.18 -8.25
CA GLU A 34 3.71 10.92 -7.16
C GLU A 34 2.56 10.14 -6.49
N THR A 35 2.65 8.81 -6.50
CA THR A 35 1.71 7.91 -5.80
C THR A 35 2.42 7.06 -4.77
N VAL A 36 1.65 6.37 -3.93
CA VAL A 36 2.20 5.40 -2.97
C VAL A 36 1.75 3.97 -3.28
N LEU A 37 2.61 3.00 -2.97
CA LEU A 37 2.27 1.59 -2.88
C LEU A 37 2.27 1.19 -1.40
N VAL A 38 1.26 0.43 -1.00
CA VAL A 38 1.07 -0.01 0.39
C VAL A 38 1.13 -1.52 0.44
N GLN A 39 2.05 -2.05 1.23
CA GLN A 39 2.16 -3.46 1.59
C GLN A 39 1.60 -3.65 2.99
N GLY A 40 0.72 -4.64 3.16
CA GLY A 40 0.11 -4.99 4.44
C GLY A 40 -0.77 -6.22 4.29
N TYR A 41 -1.70 -6.42 5.23
CA TYR A 41 -2.65 -7.52 5.16
C TYR A 41 -3.85 -7.15 4.32
N ILE A 42 -4.25 -8.05 3.42
CA ILE A 42 -5.47 -7.88 2.63
C ILE A 42 -6.68 -8.11 3.54
N VAL A 43 -7.62 -7.17 3.51
CA VAL A 43 -8.94 -7.30 4.12
C VAL A 43 -9.98 -7.43 3.00
N SER A 44 -10.94 -8.33 3.17
CA SER A 44 -12.03 -8.45 2.19
C SER A 44 -13.03 -7.30 2.37
N ALA A 45 -13.66 -6.88 1.28
CA ALA A 45 -14.68 -5.83 1.33
C ALA A 45 -15.86 -6.23 2.25
N ALA A 46 -16.23 -7.52 2.22
CA ALA A 46 -17.27 -8.08 3.07
C ALA A 46 -16.93 -7.99 4.57
N ASP A 47 -15.70 -8.35 4.96
CA ASP A 47 -15.26 -8.26 6.37
C ASP A 47 -15.21 -6.81 6.86
N ALA A 48 -14.90 -5.87 5.96
CA ALA A 48 -14.89 -4.44 6.25
C ALA A 48 -16.28 -3.78 6.19
N GLY A 49 -17.31 -4.48 5.71
CA GLY A 49 -18.64 -3.91 5.47
C GLY A 49 -18.65 -2.84 4.36
N LEU A 50 -17.80 -2.98 3.34
CA LEU A 50 -17.64 -2.05 2.22
C LEU A 50 -17.97 -2.72 0.90
N ASP A 51 -18.42 -1.92 -0.08
CA ASP A 51 -18.51 -2.33 -1.48
C ASP A 51 -17.28 -1.82 -2.24
N LEU A 52 -16.46 -2.74 -2.77
CA LEU A 52 -15.26 -2.40 -3.54
C LEU A 52 -15.45 -2.64 -5.05
N PRO A 53 -15.16 -1.64 -5.90
CA PRO A 53 -15.07 -1.82 -7.34
C PRO A 53 -13.99 -2.84 -7.76
N PRO A 54 -14.14 -3.45 -8.96
CA PRO A 54 -13.10 -4.28 -9.54
C PRO A 54 -11.77 -3.52 -9.69
N GLY A 55 -10.68 -4.13 -9.23
CA GLY A 55 -9.33 -3.55 -9.31
C GLY A 55 -8.88 -2.80 -8.06
N GLU A 56 -9.75 -2.64 -7.06
CA GLU A 56 -9.40 -2.06 -5.76
C GLU A 56 -9.08 -3.15 -4.72
N GLN A 57 -8.30 -2.78 -3.72
CA GLN A 57 -7.89 -3.68 -2.64
C GLN A 57 -7.82 -2.91 -1.32
N LEU A 58 -8.44 -3.44 -0.27
CA LEU A 58 -8.21 -2.96 1.11
C LEU A 58 -6.95 -3.60 1.66
N VAL A 59 -6.06 -2.76 2.20
CA VAL A 59 -4.82 -3.18 2.85
C VAL A 59 -4.79 -2.56 4.24
N GLU A 60 -4.77 -3.41 5.26
CA GLU A 60 -4.65 -2.99 6.65
C GLU A 60 -3.18 -2.88 7.06
N ILE A 61 -2.85 -1.73 7.65
CA ILE A 61 -1.52 -1.39 8.18
C ILE A 61 -1.68 -0.63 9.52
N PRO A 62 -0.66 -0.63 10.39
CA PRO A 62 -0.67 0.21 11.59
C PRO A 62 -0.85 1.69 11.26
N LEU A 63 -1.71 2.39 12.00
CA LEU A 63 -1.95 3.82 11.79
C LEU A 63 -0.66 4.64 11.95
N GLY A 64 0.20 4.27 12.91
CA GLY A 64 1.50 4.91 13.13
C GLY A 64 2.45 4.79 11.94
N LEU A 65 2.38 3.67 11.21
CA LEU A 65 3.16 3.47 9.98
C LEU A 65 2.72 4.47 8.89
N LEU A 66 1.41 4.66 8.71
CA LEU A 66 0.88 5.62 7.74
C LEU A 66 1.29 7.06 8.10
N ALA A 67 1.18 7.43 9.37
CA ALA A 67 1.60 8.75 9.84
C ALA A 67 3.11 8.99 9.61
N THR A 68 3.94 7.98 9.91
CA THR A 68 5.39 8.04 9.66
C THR A 68 5.69 8.19 8.17
N ALA A 69 5.01 7.42 7.32
CA ALA A 69 5.17 7.53 5.87
C ALA A 69 4.81 8.93 5.38
N ALA A 70 3.68 9.50 5.84
CA ALA A 70 3.25 10.85 5.48
C ALA A 70 4.26 11.91 5.92
N ALA A 71 4.83 11.80 7.14
CA ALA A 71 5.88 12.71 7.61
C ALA A 71 7.16 12.65 6.76
N ASN A 72 7.50 11.47 6.23
CA ASN A 72 8.65 11.27 5.34
C ASN A 72 8.36 11.61 3.87
N SER A 73 7.13 12.00 3.52
CA SER A 73 6.66 12.19 2.15
C SER A 73 6.81 13.62 1.63
N THR A 74 7.75 14.42 2.16
CA THR A 74 7.98 15.81 1.68
C THR A 74 8.12 15.85 0.15
N ILE A 75 7.28 16.68 -0.47
CA ILE A 75 7.11 16.89 -1.92
C ILE A 75 7.88 18.15 -2.31
#